data_AF-A0A963MVB6-F1
#
_entry.id   AF-A0A963MVB6-F1
#
_cell.length_a   1.000
_cell.length_b   1.000
_cell.length_c   1.000
_cell.angle_alpha   90.00
_cell.angle_beta   90.00
_cell.angle_gamma   90.00
#
_symmetry.space_group_name_H-M   'P 1'
#
loop_
_entity.id
_entity.type
_entity.pdbx_description
1 polymer ?
#
loop_
_entity_poly.entity_id
_entity_poly.type
_entity_poly.pdbx_seq_one_letter_code
_entity_poly.pdbx_strand_id
1 'polypeptide(L)'
;MPAPRIPTPEEFADALFARVPVVWATAGLIAANLLIFAGLALSAGAVWHIPGALLADWGGNYAVQTYGGQPWRLISGVFLHGGLLHVSLNMLALYQGGQLAERVFCSRPFLWIYLACGIVASVASVWWRPSGLSIGASGAVFGVFGALLGYVLVSRDAIPADTARRLRRGLLIFIAYSLAAGLLIPGIDNAAHIGGLLTGIVLGAALAPASRQAPGARRRAGLGGSLVVLATAVLWATVTPPQRPAPTLGALPEALQQQVSETEYRLVTRHHLVVDALRSGQMTTQEGLRVIETELMPGWAALADALDAAPASAWQAPVFARYARTRREALQALLMGMETGDPRWLDLSNALQTAADTQISQALRVAPPTHD
;
A
#
# COMPACT_ATOMS: atom_id res chain seq x y z
N MET A 1 11.41 26.79 -41.05
CA MET A 1 10.06 26.21 -40.80
C MET A 1 9.33 27.13 -39.83
N PRO A 2 8.04 27.45 -40.05
CA PRO A 2 7.29 28.25 -39.08
C PRO A 2 7.22 27.54 -37.73
N ALA A 3 7.25 28.32 -36.65
CA ALA A 3 7.12 27.79 -35.29
C ALA A 3 5.78 27.02 -35.14
N PRO A 4 5.76 25.88 -34.46
CA PRO A 4 4.54 25.11 -34.24
C PRO A 4 3.48 25.96 -33.53
N ARG A 5 2.27 25.97 -34.09
CA ARG A 5 1.08 26.55 -33.44
C ARG A 5 0.65 25.64 -32.29
N ILE A 6 0.48 26.23 -31.10
CA ILE A 6 -0.13 25.57 -29.94
C ILE A 6 -1.64 25.39 -30.24
N PRO A 7 -2.21 24.19 -30.01
CA PRO A 7 -3.64 23.95 -30.25
C PRO A 7 -4.52 24.78 -29.32
N THR A 8 -5.78 24.98 -29.69
CA THR A 8 -6.80 25.51 -28.77
C THR A 8 -7.18 24.43 -27.73
N PRO A 9 -7.84 24.80 -26.60
CA PRO A 9 -8.38 23.83 -25.64
C PRO A 9 -9.30 22.77 -26.26
N GLU A 10 -10.14 23.17 -27.21
CA GLU A 10 -11.06 22.28 -27.93
C GLU A 10 -10.28 21.34 -28.86
N GLU A 11 -9.37 21.87 -29.69
CA GLU A 11 -8.50 21.06 -30.56
C GLU A 11 -7.68 20.03 -29.77
N PHE A 12 -7.20 20.41 -28.57
CA PHE A 12 -6.47 19.50 -27.68
C PHE A 12 -7.38 18.40 -27.12
N ALA A 13 -8.59 18.75 -26.66
CA ALA A 13 -9.55 17.78 -26.16
C ALA A 13 -9.97 16.80 -27.27
N ASP A 14 -10.36 17.31 -28.43
CA ASP A 14 -10.78 16.51 -29.59
C ASP A 14 -9.68 15.55 -30.03
N ALA A 15 -8.42 15.99 -30.03
CA ALA A 15 -7.28 15.12 -30.33
C ALA A 15 -7.14 13.95 -29.34
N LEU A 16 -7.40 14.17 -28.04
CA LEU A 16 -7.38 13.12 -27.03
C LEU A 16 -8.54 12.13 -27.21
N PHE A 17 -9.75 12.61 -27.47
CA PHE A 17 -10.93 11.77 -27.70
C PHE A 17 -10.85 11.00 -29.03
N ALA A 18 -10.29 11.60 -30.08
CA ALA A 18 -10.06 10.93 -31.35
C ALA A 18 -9.00 9.82 -31.24
N ARG A 19 -7.98 10.03 -30.39
CA ARG A 19 -6.90 9.06 -30.18
C ARG A 19 -7.35 7.83 -29.40
N VAL A 20 -8.16 8.02 -28.36
CA VAL A 20 -8.76 6.93 -27.58
C VAL A 20 -10.24 7.24 -27.35
N PRO A 21 -11.12 6.78 -28.26
CA PRO A 21 -12.56 7.06 -28.16
C PRO A 21 -13.20 6.31 -26.98
N VAL A 22 -12.71 5.10 -26.69
CA VAL A 22 -13.20 4.25 -25.61
C VAL A 22 -12.07 3.93 -24.63
N VAL A 23 -12.31 4.23 -23.36
CA VAL A 23 -11.39 4.06 -22.22
C VAL A 23 -11.54 2.68 -21.58
N TRP A 24 -11.31 1.63 -22.37
CA TRP A 24 -11.57 0.24 -21.95
C TRP A 24 -10.65 -0.22 -20.82
N ALA A 25 -9.43 0.30 -20.72
CA ALA A 25 -8.52 -0.09 -19.65
C ALA A 25 -8.99 0.48 -18.31
N THR A 26 -9.42 1.74 -18.29
CA THR A 26 -10.01 2.37 -17.10
C THR A 26 -11.26 1.62 -16.67
N ALA A 27 -12.16 1.32 -17.61
CA ALA A 27 -13.38 0.57 -17.34
C ALA A 27 -13.09 -0.85 -16.82
N GLY A 28 -12.13 -1.55 -17.43
CA GLY A 28 -11.73 -2.90 -17.02
C GLY A 28 -11.12 -2.93 -15.62
N LEU A 29 -10.26 -1.97 -15.27
CA LEU A 29 -9.72 -1.84 -13.91
C LEU A 29 -10.82 -1.55 -12.89
N ILE A 30 -11.76 -0.66 -13.22
CA ILE A 30 -12.90 -0.38 -12.34
C ILE A 30 -13.75 -1.64 -12.13
N ALA A 31 -14.08 -2.34 -13.21
CA ALA A 31 -14.85 -3.57 -13.15
C ALA A 31 -14.14 -4.64 -12.30
N ALA A 32 -12.83 -4.84 -12.49
CA ALA A 32 -12.05 -5.81 -11.71
C ALA A 32 -12.11 -5.49 -10.20
N ASN A 33 -11.90 -4.24 -9.81
CA ASN A 33 -11.97 -3.80 -8.41
C ASN A 33 -13.37 -4.02 -7.81
N LEU A 34 -14.43 -3.68 -8.56
CA LEU A 34 -15.81 -3.86 -8.10
C LEU A 34 -16.19 -5.34 -7.97
N LEU A 35 -15.76 -6.20 -8.90
CA LEU A 35 -16.02 -7.64 -8.86
C LEU A 35 -15.31 -8.31 -7.69
N ILE A 36 -14.03 -7.98 -7.45
CA ILE A 36 -13.27 -8.49 -6.32
C ILE A 36 -13.89 -8.02 -5.00
N PHE A 37 -14.29 -6.75 -4.92
CA PHE A 37 -14.98 -6.22 -3.75
C PHE A 37 -16.34 -6.89 -3.52
N ALA A 38 -17.11 -7.19 -4.57
CA ALA A 38 -18.35 -7.94 -4.44
C ALA A 38 -18.12 -9.34 -3.86
N GLY A 39 -17.08 -10.04 -4.30
CA GLY A 39 -16.68 -11.33 -3.74
C GLY A 39 -16.29 -11.25 -2.25
N LEU A 40 -15.53 -10.22 -1.87
CA LEU A 40 -15.18 -9.94 -0.48
C LEU A 40 -16.43 -9.63 0.36
N ALA A 41 -17.34 -8.80 -0.14
CA ALA A 41 -18.54 -8.40 0.58
C ALA A 41 -19.49 -9.59 0.80
N LEU A 42 -19.62 -10.47 -0.19
CA LEU A 42 -20.37 -11.72 -0.06
C LEU A 42 -19.73 -12.64 0.99
N SER A 43 -18.40 -12.76 0.97
CA SER A 43 -17.66 -13.60 1.93
C SER A 43 -17.70 -13.04 3.36
N ALA A 44 -17.72 -11.71 3.49
CA ALA A 44 -17.85 -11.03 4.78
C ALA A 44 -19.29 -10.98 5.31
N GLY A 45 -20.30 -11.19 4.45
CA GLY A 45 -21.69 -10.89 4.77
C GLY A 45 -21.97 -9.40 5.04
N ALA A 46 -21.06 -8.51 4.61
CA ALA A 46 -21.09 -7.09 4.92
C ALA A 46 -20.48 -6.26 3.77
N VAL A 47 -21.05 -5.08 3.50
CA VAL A 47 -20.55 -4.17 2.45
C VAL A 47 -19.82 -2.95 3.03
N TRP A 48 -20.14 -2.54 4.26
CA TRP A 48 -19.61 -1.31 4.83
C TRP A 48 -18.22 -1.47 5.44
N HIS A 49 -17.95 -2.64 6.01
CA HIS A 49 -16.69 -2.97 6.65
C HIS A 49 -16.32 -4.42 6.32
N ILE A 50 -15.18 -4.60 5.67
CA ILE A 50 -14.61 -5.91 5.38
C ILE A 50 -13.54 -6.20 6.44
N PRO A 51 -13.63 -7.33 7.18
CA PRO A 51 -12.64 -7.69 8.19
C PRO A 51 -11.22 -7.75 7.62
N GLY A 52 -10.24 -7.19 8.35
CA GLY A 52 -8.82 -7.26 7.98
C GLY A 52 -8.29 -8.69 7.79
N ALA A 53 -8.87 -9.66 8.53
CA ALA A 53 -8.57 -11.08 8.42
C ALA A 53 -8.88 -11.59 7.00
N LEU A 54 -10.12 -11.35 6.57
CA LEU A 54 -10.55 -11.74 5.24
C LEU A 54 -9.75 -11.04 4.15
N LEU A 55 -9.40 -9.76 4.34
CA LEU A 55 -8.60 -9.00 3.37
C LEU A 55 -7.19 -9.58 3.20
N ALA A 56 -6.50 -9.96 4.28
CA ALA A 56 -5.18 -10.56 4.10
C ALA A 56 -5.23 -12.03 3.70
N ASP A 57 -6.27 -12.79 4.06
CA ASP A 57 -6.49 -14.13 3.48
C ASP A 57 -6.66 -14.04 1.96
N TRP A 58 -7.36 -13.02 1.47
CA TRP A 58 -7.55 -12.75 0.04
C TRP A 58 -6.35 -12.10 -0.67
N GLY A 59 -5.22 -11.91 0.03
CA GLY A 59 -4.00 -11.40 -0.58
C GLY A 59 -3.66 -9.95 -0.30
N GLY A 60 -4.16 -9.39 0.79
CA GLY A 60 -3.75 -8.06 1.26
C GLY A 60 -2.24 -8.00 1.50
N ASN A 61 -1.65 -6.82 1.27
CA ASN A 61 -0.21 -6.64 1.34
C ASN A 61 0.21 -6.40 2.79
N TYR A 62 0.89 -7.39 3.37
CA TYR A 62 1.37 -7.35 4.75
C TYR A 62 2.79 -7.91 4.77
N ALA A 63 3.72 -7.18 5.40
CA ALA A 63 5.13 -7.35 5.14
C ALA A 63 5.63 -8.76 5.47
N VAL A 64 5.10 -9.36 6.54
CA VAL A 64 5.52 -10.68 6.99
C VAL A 64 5.18 -11.77 5.96
N GLN A 65 3.98 -11.80 5.37
CA GLN A 65 3.69 -12.77 4.31
C GLN A 65 4.34 -12.38 2.97
N THR A 66 4.39 -11.08 2.65
CA THR A 66 5.00 -10.60 1.39
C THR A 66 6.48 -10.97 1.32
N TYR A 67 7.23 -10.75 2.40
CA TYR A 67 8.64 -11.16 2.50
C TYR A 67 8.80 -12.66 2.78
N GLY A 68 7.83 -13.29 3.43
CA GLY A 68 7.76 -14.73 3.72
C GLY A 68 7.40 -15.62 2.52
N GLY A 69 7.64 -15.16 1.28
CA GLY A 69 7.46 -15.97 0.08
C GLY A 69 6.15 -15.76 -0.69
N GLN A 70 5.36 -14.72 -0.35
CA GLN A 70 4.11 -14.40 -1.07
C GLN A 70 4.17 -13.05 -1.80
N PRO A 71 5.12 -12.82 -2.73
CA PRO A 71 5.32 -11.53 -3.40
C PRO A 71 4.15 -11.12 -4.31
N TRP A 72 3.28 -12.06 -4.68
CA TRP A 72 2.06 -11.78 -5.43
C TRP A 72 1.12 -10.81 -4.70
N ARG A 73 1.26 -10.70 -3.36
CA ARG A 73 0.54 -9.74 -2.50
C ARG A 73 0.78 -8.28 -2.87
N LEU A 74 1.92 -7.97 -3.46
CA LEU A 74 2.24 -6.63 -3.98
C LEU A 74 1.26 -6.17 -5.06
N ILE A 75 0.70 -7.12 -5.82
CA ILE A 75 -0.27 -6.88 -6.88
C ILE A 75 -1.69 -7.10 -6.35
N SER A 76 -1.99 -8.22 -5.70
CA SER A 76 -3.37 -8.52 -5.27
C SER A 76 -3.90 -7.48 -4.28
N GLY A 77 -3.06 -6.98 -3.36
CA GLY A 77 -3.43 -5.92 -2.41
C GLY A 77 -3.99 -4.66 -3.08
N VAL A 78 -3.55 -4.34 -4.30
CA VAL A 78 -4.01 -3.18 -5.08
C VAL A 78 -5.51 -3.27 -5.43
N PHE A 79 -6.08 -4.48 -5.46
CA PHE A 79 -7.47 -4.69 -5.87
C PHE A 79 -8.44 -4.93 -4.70
N LEU A 80 -7.92 -5.12 -3.48
CA LEU A 80 -8.73 -5.39 -2.29
C LEU A 80 -9.19 -4.10 -1.62
N HIS A 81 -10.41 -4.05 -1.12
CA HIS A 81 -10.98 -2.84 -0.53
C HIS A 81 -11.72 -3.15 0.78
N GLY A 82 -11.46 -2.34 1.81
CA GLY A 82 -11.98 -2.56 3.16
C GLY A 82 -13.43 -2.15 3.41
N GLY A 83 -14.15 -1.65 2.39
CA GLY A 83 -15.54 -1.25 2.52
C GLY A 83 -16.06 -0.46 1.32
N LEU A 84 -17.38 -0.26 1.28
CA LEU A 84 -18.09 0.34 0.16
C LEU A 84 -17.62 1.78 -0.13
N LEU A 85 -17.44 2.59 0.91
CA LEU A 85 -16.94 3.96 0.75
C LEU A 85 -15.51 3.95 0.18
N HIS A 86 -14.67 3.04 0.67
CA HIS A 86 -13.28 2.92 0.26
C HIS A 86 -13.16 2.56 -1.23
N VAL A 87 -13.88 1.54 -1.72
CA VAL A 87 -13.88 1.20 -3.15
C VAL A 87 -14.51 2.29 -4.00
N SER A 88 -15.61 2.90 -3.54
CA SER A 88 -16.32 3.94 -4.31
C SER A 88 -15.44 5.17 -4.55
N LEU A 89 -14.74 5.66 -3.53
CA LEU A 89 -13.83 6.80 -3.65
C LEU A 89 -12.63 6.49 -4.56
N ASN A 90 -12.07 5.29 -4.47
CA ASN A 90 -10.99 4.86 -5.37
C ASN A 90 -11.47 4.78 -6.82
N MET A 91 -12.65 4.21 -7.07
CA MET A 91 -13.18 4.06 -8.42
C MET A 91 -13.58 5.42 -9.01
N LEU A 92 -14.08 6.34 -8.20
CA LEU A 92 -14.35 7.72 -8.60
C LEU A 92 -13.05 8.46 -8.99
N ALA A 93 -11.98 8.29 -8.22
CA ALA A 93 -10.68 8.88 -8.53
C ALA A 93 -10.05 8.24 -9.78
N LEU A 94 -10.13 6.90 -9.90
CA LEU A 94 -9.66 6.17 -11.08
C LEU A 94 -10.46 6.51 -12.33
N TYR A 95 -11.77 6.72 -12.21
CA TYR A 95 -12.60 7.18 -13.32
C TYR A 95 -12.16 8.58 -13.78
N GLN A 96 -11.97 9.53 -12.86
CA GLN A 96 -11.56 10.89 -13.23
C GLN A 96 -10.14 10.95 -13.81
N GLY A 97 -9.16 10.42 -13.09
CA GLY A 97 -7.76 10.47 -13.50
C GLY A 97 -7.43 9.46 -14.60
N GLY A 98 -7.93 8.23 -14.49
CA GLY A 98 -7.64 7.13 -15.40
C GLY A 98 -8.13 7.39 -16.82
N GLN A 99 -9.32 7.97 -16.98
CA GLN A 99 -9.82 8.35 -18.30
C GLN A 99 -8.93 9.34 -19.03
N LEU A 100 -8.44 10.35 -18.32
CA LEU A 100 -7.55 11.35 -18.89
C LEU A 100 -6.18 10.73 -19.18
N ALA A 101 -5.64 9.95 -18.23
CA ALA A 101 -4.36 9.27 -18.39
C ALA A 101 -4.38 8.28 -19.55
N GLU A 102 -5.43 7.48 -19.69
CA GLU A 102 -5.62 6.55 -20.79
C GLU A 102 -5.67 7.26 -22.15
N ARG A 103 -6.32 8.43 -22.25
CA ARG A 103 -6.33 9.22 -23.49
C ARG A 103 -4.98 9.86 -23.80
N VAL A 104 -4.25 10.30 -22.78
CA VAL A 104 -2.91 10.89 -22.93
C VAL A 104 -1.88 9.83 -23.35
N PHE A 105 -1.83 8.71 -22.62
CA PHE A 105 -0.80 7.68 -22.75
C PHE A 105 -1.20 6.51 -23.66
N CYS A 106 -2.46 6.40 -24.07
CA CYS A 106 -3.10 5.21 -24.65
C CYS A 106 -3.30 4.07 -23.64
N SER A 107 -4.23 3.16 -23.95
CA SER A 107 -4.67 2.11 -23.02
C SER A 107 -3.56 1.18 -22.53
N ARG A 108 -2.66 0.71 -23.42
CA ARG A 108 -1.60 -0.23 -23.00
C ARG A 108 -0.55 0.44 -22.10
N PRO A 109 0.02 1.62 -22.44
CA PRO A 109 0.94 2.30 -21.52
C PRO A 109 0.26 2.73 -20.22
N PHE A 110 -1.01 3.12 -20.25
CA PHE A 110 -1.78 3.42 -19.04
C PHE A 110 -1.89 2.22 -18.09
N LEU A 111 -2.21 1.01 -18.61
CA LEU A 111 -2.22 -0.21 -17.79
C LEU A 111 -0.86 -0.48 -17.14
N TRP A 112 0.24 -0.30 -17.89
CA TRP A 112 1.58 -0.44 -17.33
C TRP A 112 1.89 0.59 -16.25
N ILE A 113 1.49 1.85 -16.45
CA ILE A 113 1.63 2.90 -15.43
C ILE A 113 0.88 2.51 -14.17
N TYR A 114 -0.38 2.10 -14.29
CA TYR A 114 -1.22 1.71 -13.15
C TYR A 114 -0.59 0.55 -12.36
N LEU A 115 -0.21 -0.54 -13.05
CA LEU A 115 0.37 -1.72 -12.41
C LEU A 115 1.74 -1.45 -11.79
N ALA A 116 2.63 -0.76 -12.51
CA ALA A 116 3.97 -0.44 -12.01
C ALA A 116 3.88 0.48 -10.77
N CYS A 117 3.03 1.51 -10.81
CA CYS A 117 2.82 2.37 -9.65
C CYS A 117 2.21 1.60 -8.47
N GLY A 118 1.27 0.68 -8.72
CA GLY A 118 0.70 -0.18 -7.69
C GLY A 118 1.73 -1.05 -7.00
N ILE A 119 2.63 -1.69 -7.77
CA ILE A 119 3.71 -2.51 -7.22
C ILE A 119 4.67 -1.66 -6.38
N VAL A 120 5.16 -0.53 -6.91
CA VAL A 120 6.09 0.34 -6.17
C VAL A 120 5.44 0.92 -4.92
N ALA A 121 4.15 1.27 -4.98
CA ALA A 121 3.38 1.69 -3.82
C ALA A 121 3.28 0.59 -2.75
N SER A 122 2.97 -0.65 -3.16
CA SER A 122 2.94 -1.81 -2.27
C SER A 122 4.30 -2.07 -1.60
N VAL A 123 5.39 -1.91 -2.34
CA VAL A 123 6.75 -2.05 -1.80
C VAL A 123 7.07 -0.93 -0.81
N ALA A 124 6.76 0.32 -1.15
CA ALA A 124 6.94 1.46 -0.25
C ALA A 124 6.16 1.27 1.06
N SER A 125 4.96 0.70 0.98
CA SER A 125 4.14 0.36 2.14
C SER A 125 4.82 -0.66 3.06
N VAL A 126 5.20 -1.85 2.56
CA VAL A 126 5.80 -2.89 3.42
C VAL A 126 7.19 -2.52 3.94
N TRP A 127 7.87 -1.58 3.29
CA TRP A 127 9.13 -1.05 3.77
C TRP A 127 8.96 -0.03 4.92
N TRP A 128 7.91 0.81 4.86
CA TRP A 128 7.69 1.88 5.83
C TRP A 128 6.76 1.49 6.99
N ARG A 129 5.77 0.62 6.73
CA ARG A 129 4.77 0.14 7.71
C ARG A 129 4.71 -1.39 7.73
N PRO A 130 5.74 -2.08 8.25
CA PRO A 130 5.82 -3.54 8.17
C PRO A 130 4.70 -4.26 8.93
N SER A 131 4.16 -3.67 10.00
CA SER A 131 3.05 -4.23 10.79
C SER A 131 1.65 -3.86 10.27
N GLY A 132 1.55 -3.06 9.21
CA GLY A 132 0.28 -2.60 8.66
C GLY A 132 -0.23 -3.43 7.48
N LEU A 133 -1.52 -3.76 7.48
CA LEU A 133 -2.18 -4.32 6.30
C LEU A 133 -2.45 -3.19 5.29
N SER A 134 -1.85 -3.29 4.12
CA SER A 134 -2.05 -2.36 3.01
C SER A 134 -2.93 -2.97 1.93
N ILE A 135 -4.01 -2.28 1.60
CA ILE A 135 -5.00 -2.68 0.60
C ILE A 135 -5.55 -1.45 -0.12
N GLY A 136 -5.97 -1.64 -1.36
CA GLY A 136 -6.69 -0.63 -2.13
C GLY A 136 -5.93 -0.14 -3.34
N ALA A 137 -6.68 0.36 -4.31
CA ALA A 137 -6.14 0.87 -5.57
C ALA A 137 -5.40 2.21 -5.41
N SER A 138 -5.46 2.83 -4.23
CA SER A 138 -5.10 4.24 -4.04
C SER A 138 -3.65 4.54 -4.37
N GLY A 139 -2.71 3.64 -4.05
CA GLY A 139 -1.30 3.78 -4.47
C GLY A 139 -1.12 3.85 -5.98
N ALA A 140 -1.80 2.97 -6.73
CA ALA A 140 -1.81 2.98 -8.18
C ALA A 140 -2.51 4.24 -8.74
N VAL A 141 -3.63 4.65 -8.12
CA VAL A 141 -4.35 5.89 -8.47
C VAL A 141 -3.46 7.12 -8.26
N PHE A 142 -2.78 7.24 -7.13
CA PHE A 142 -1.78 8.30 -6.90
C PHE A 142 -0.69 8.29 -7.98
N GLY A 143 -0.29 7.11 -8.45
CA GLY A 143 0.58 6.98 -9.61
C GLY A 143 -0.03 7.48 -10.92
N VAL A 144 -1.32 7.26 -11.17
CA VAL A 144 -2.03 7.82 -12.33
C VAL A 144 -2.04 9.35 -12.27
N PHE A 145 -2.37 9.94 -11.11
CA PHE A 145 -2.33 11.40 -10.92
C PHE A 145 -0.91 11.95 -11.01
N GLY A 146 0.08 11.22 -10.50
CA GLY A 146 1.50 11.52 -10.67
C GLY A 146 1.92 11.51 -12.13
N ALA A 147 1.48 10.52 -12.91
CA ALA A 147 1.79 10.45 -14.34
C ALA A 147 1.20 11.61 -15.13
N LEU A 148 -0.04 12.00 -14.84
CA LEU A 148 -0.63 13.21 -15.40
C LEU A 148 0.16 14.47 -15.02
N LEU A 149 0.63 14.57 -13.77
CA LEU A 149 1.46 15.69 -13.33
C LEU A 149 2.80 15.71 -14.06
N GLY A 150 3.48 14.57 -14.16
CA GLY A 150 4.73 14.40 -14.90
C GLY A 150 4.58 14.81 -16.37
N TYR A 151 3.51 14.37 -17.02
CA TYR A 151 3.17 14.78 -18.39
C TYR A 151 2.99 16.30 -18.52
N VAL A 152 2.19 16.93 -17.66
CA VAL A 152 1.96 18.38 -17.71
C VAL A 152 3.25 19.18 -17.48
N LEU A 153 4.18 18.66 -16.66
CA LEU A 153 5.45 19.34 -16.39
C LEU A 153 6.38 19.37 -17.60
N VAL A 154 6.39 18.31 -18.42
CA VAL A 154 7.31 18.17 -19.58
C VAL A 154 6.69 18.53 -20.93
N SER A 155 5.36 18.52 -21.06
CA SER A 155 4.64 18.73 -22.32
C SER A 155 4.10 20.16 -22.49
N ARG A 156 4.85 21.16 -22.01
CA ARG A 156 4.42 22.58 -21.98
C ARG A 156 4.05 23.14 -23.35
N ASP A 157 4.70 22.68 -24.41
CA ASP A 157 4.47 23.15 -25.78
C ASP A 157 3.38 22.36 -26.52
N ALA A 158 2.86 21.29 -25.90
CA ALA A 158 1.82 20.42 -26.50
C ALA A 158 0.43 20.63 -25.87
N ILE A 159 0.35 21.34 -24.75
CA ILE A 159 -0.89 21.58 -24.00
C ILE A 159 -1.17 23.09 -24.01
N PRO A 160 -2.40 23.54 -24.32
CA PRO A 160 -2.78 24.94 -24.19
C PRO A 160 -2.49 25.46 -22.78
N ALA A 161 -1.90 26.64 -22.66
CA ALA A 161 -1.36 27.13 -21.38
C ALA A 161 -2.42 27.22 -20.26
N ASP A 162 -3.66 27.61 -20.58
CA ASP A 162 -4.75 27.65 -19.61
C ASP A 162 -5.17 26.24 -19.17
N THR A 163 -5.30 25.30 -20.12
CA THR A 163 -5.57 23.88 -19.85
C THR A 163 -4.50 23.26 -18.95
N ALA A 164 -3.22 23.47 -19.27
CA ALA A 164 -2.10 22.99 -18.47
C ALA A 164 -2.13 23.57 -17.04
N ARG A 165 -2.43 24.86 -16.90
CA ARG A 165 -2.55 25.53 -15.60
C ARG A 165 -3.68 24.95 -14.76
N ARG A 166 -4.88 24.78 -15.35
CA ARG A 166 -6.05 24.21 -14.66
C ARG A 166 -5.82 22.76 -14.25
N LEU A 167 -5.29 21.94 -15.17
CA LEU A 167 -4.99 20.54 -14.91
C LEU A 167 -3.95 20.41 -13.80
N ARG A 168 -2.82 21.13 -13.89
CA ARG A 168 -1.79 21.15 -12.84
C ARG A 168 -2.37 21.55 -11.48
N ARG A 169 -3.19 22.60 -11.44
CA ARG A 169 -3.83 23.05 -10.19
C ARG A 169 -4.74 21.98 -9.61
N GLY A 170 -5.60 21.37 -10.43
CA GLY A 170 -6.51 20.30 -9.99
C GLY A 170 -5.75 19.08 -9.45
N LEU A 171 -4.71 18.63 -10.16
CA LEU A 171 -3.85 17.53 -9.73
C LEU A 171 -3.18 17.83 -8.39
N LEU A 172 -2.59 19.03 -8.23
CA LEU A 172 -1.91 19.42 -6.99
C LEU A 172 -2.89 19.55 -5.81
N ILE A 173 -4.09 20.09 -6.04
CA ILE A 173 -5.13 20.17 -5.00
C ILE A 173 -5.53 18.76 -4.55
N PHE A 174 -5.81 17.86 -5.49
CA PHE A 174 -6.15 16.46 -5.19
C PHE A 174 -5.03 15.79 -4.38
N ILE A 175 -3.79 15.85 -4.88
CA ILE A 175 -2.63 15.24 -4.21
C ILE A 175 -2.45 15.79 -2.80
N ALA A 176 -2.48 17.12 -2.63
CA ALA A 176 -2.29 17.76 -1.34
C ALA A 176 -3.42 17.39 -0.36
N TYR A 177 -4.67 17.44 -0.81
CA TYR A 177 -5.83 17.08 0.00
C TYR A 177 -5.76 15.61 0.44
N SER A 178 -5.50 14.69 -0.49
CA SER A 178 -5.48 13.25 -0.19
C SER A 178 -4.30 12.86 0.71
N LEU A 179 -3.13 13.48 0.57
CA LEU A 179 -2.01 13.25 1.49
C LEU A 179 -2.29 13.83 2.89
N ALA A 180 -2.89 15.03 2.96
CA ALA A 180 -3.31 15.63 4.22
C ALA A 180 -4.36 14.78 4.92
N ALA A 181 -5.36 14.28 4.19
CA ALA A 181 -6.33 13.33 4.71
C ALA A 181 -5.66 12.07 5.25
N GLY A 182 -4.63 11.56 4.57
CA GLY A 182 -3.85 10.40 5.04
C GLY A 182 -2.98 10.64 6.28
N LEU A 183 -2.68 11.90 6.61
CA LEU A 183 -2.04 12.25 7.88
C LEU A 183 -3.04 12.33 9.04
N LEU A 184 -4.30 12.62 8.73
CA LEU A 184 -5.36 12.87 9.72
C LEU A 184 -6.24 11.64 9.99
N ILE A 185 -6.41 10.74 9.01
CA ILE A 185 -7.29 9.58 9.08
C ILE A 185 -6.44 8.31 9.28
N PRO A 186 -6.52 7.66 10.46
CA PRO A 186 -5.84 6.40 10.72
C PRO A 186 -6.22 5.32 9.71
N GLY A 187 -5.26 4.48 9.33
CA GLY A 187 -5.45 3.39 8.36
C GLY A 187 -5.11 3.78 6.92
N ILE A 188 -5.06 5.07 6.56
CA ILE A 188 -4.61 5.49 5.22
C ILE A 188 -3.11 5.28 5.06
N ASP A 189 -2.69 4.76 3.91
CA ASP A 189 -1.30 4.43 3.60
C ASP A 189 -0.58 5.52 2.79
N ASN A 190 -0.04 6.50 3.49
CA ASN A 190 0.71 7.57 2.83
C ASN A 190 2.06 7.11 2.25
N ALA A 191 2.66 6.02 2.76
CA ALA A 191 3.87 5.47 2.16
C ALA A 191 3.55 4.90 0.77
N ALA A 192 2.45 4.16 0.63
CA ALA A 192 1.94 3.71 -0.66
C ALA A 192 1.60 4.87 -1.59
N HIS A 193 0.90 5.91 -1.09
CA HIS A 193 0.56 7.09 -1.90
C HIS A 193 1.79 7.81 -2.44
N ILE A 194 2.82 8.04 -1.61
CA ILE A 194 4.05 8.71 -2.03
C ILE A 194 4.83 7.85 -3.03
N GLY A 195 4.97 6.54 -2.75
CA GLY A 195 5.65 5.61 -3.65
C GLY A 195 4.99 5.56 -5.04
N GLY A 196 3.66 5.46 -5.08
CA GLY A 196 2.87 5.53 -6.30
C GLY A 196 3.04 6.88 -7.03
N LEU A 197 2.89 8.00 -6.32
CA LEU A 197 2.99 9.35 -6.86
C LEU A 197 4.33 9.62 -7.55
N LEU A 198 5.44 9.34 -6.85
CA LEU A 198 6.78 9.58 -7.37
C LEU A 198 7.07 8.71 -8.59
N THR A 199 6.68 7.44 -8.54
CA THR A 199 6.75 6.54 -9.70
C THR A 199 5.97 7.10 -10.86
N GLY A 200 4.71 7.49 -10.62
CA GLY A 200 3.84 8.12 -11.59
C GLY A 200 4.48 9.32 -12.27
N ILE A 201 5.00 10.28 -11.50
CA ILE A 201 5.66 11.48 -12.05
C ILE A 201 6.77 11.11 -13.02
N VAL A 202 7.63 10.15 -12.64
CA VAL A 202 8.73 9.67 -13.50
C VAL A 202 8.17 9.00 -14.75
N LEU A 203 7.20 8.08 -14.62
CA LEU A 203 6.59 7.38 -15.75
C LEU A 203 5.90 8.32 -16.71
N GLY A 204 5.11 9.26 -16.21
CA GLY A 204 4.35 10.19 -17.02
C GLY A 204 5.23 11.18 -17.76
N ALA A 205 6.32 11.64 -17.14
CA ALA A 205 7.32 12.46 -17.81
C ALA A 205 8.07 11.66 -18.91
N ALA A 206 8.38 10.40 -18.64
CA ALA A 206 9.13 9.53 -19.54
C ALA A 206 8.30 9.04 -20.74
N LEU A 207 7.03 8.70 -20.51
CA LEU A 207 6.08 8.20 -21.50
C LEU A 207 5.24 9.31 -22.13
N ALA A 208 5.50 10.58 -21.77
CA ALA A 208 4.86 11.74 -22.37
C ALA A 208 4.94 11.61 -23.91
N PRO A 209 3.78 11.64 -24.61
CA PRO A 209 3.78 11.57 -26.06
C PRO A 209 4.74 12.62 -26.61
N ALA A 210 5.71 12.15 -27.40
CA ALA A 210 6.62 13.02 -28.11
C ALA A 210 5.82 14.09 -28.85
N SER A 211 6.06 15.37 -28.54
CA SER A 211 5.66 16.40 -29.49
C SER A 211 6.29 16.02 -30.83
N ARG A 212 5.51 16.09 -31.93
CA ARG A 212 5.92 15.67 -33.29
C ARG A 212 7.25 16.31 -33.77
N GLN A 213 7.85 17.20 -32.99
CA GLN A 213 8.95 18.07 -33.38
C GLN A 213 10.18 18.02 -32.43
N ALA A 214 10.22 17.14 -31.42
CA ALA A 214 11.39 17.00 -30.56
C ALA A 214 12.34 15.88 -31.03
N PRO A 215 13.54 16.19 -31.58
CA PRO A 215 14.53 15.18 -31.91
C PRO A 215 14.87 14.34 -30.67
N GLY A 216 14.89 13.02 -30.82
CA GLY A 216 15.22 12.09 -29.73
C GLY A 216 14.10 11.81 -28.72
N ALA A 217 12.86 12.24 -28.96
CA ALA A 217 11.74 11.92 -28.06
C ALA A 217 11.42 10.40 -28.02
N ARG A 218 11.58 9.68 -29.14
CA ARG A 218 11.53 8.20 -29.16
C ARG A 218 12.68 7.57 -28.36
N ARG A 219 13.86 8.18 -28.36
CA ARG A 219 15.05 7.73 -27.60
C ARG A 219 14.87 7.99 -26.10
N ARG A 220 14.24 9.11 -25.72
CA ARG A 220 13.87 9.47 -24.34
C ARG A 220 12.76 8.58 -23.78
N ALA A 221 11.74 8.27 -24.57
CA ALA A 221 10.71 7.29 -24.21
C ALA A 221 11.29 5.87 -24.08
N GLY A 222 12.22 5.49 -24.96
CA GLY A 222 12.96 4.22 -24.85
C GLY A 222 13.82 4.14 -23.60
N LEU A 223 14.61 5.17 -23.31
CA LEU A 223 15.43 5.27 -22.09
C LEU A 223 14.57 5.32 -20.82
N GLY A 224 13.44 6.02 -20.88
CA GLY A 224 12.43 6.07 -19.83
C GLY A 224 11.85 4.69 -19.53
N GLY A 225 11.38 3.98 -20.56
CA GLY A 225 10.93 2.59 -20.44
C GLY A 225 12.03 1.67 -19.89
N SER A 226 13.28 1.81 -20.34
CA SER A 226 14.41 1.02 -19.84
C SER A 226 14.76 1.33 -18.39
N LEU A 227 14.70 2.59 -17.96
CA LEU A 227 14.92 2.99 -16.56
C LEU A 227 13.79 2.51 -15.66
N VAL A 228 12.58 2.38 -16.17
CA VAL A 228 11.43 1.85 -15.45
C VAL A 228 11.52 0.35 -15.34
N VAL A 229 11.83 -0.35 -16.43
CA VAL A 229 12.12 -1.78 -16.38
C VAL A 229 13.28 -2.04 -15.43
N LEU A 230 14.32 -1.21 -15.44
CA LEU A 230 15.45 -1.32 -14.51
C LEU A 230 15.02 -0.99 -13.08
N ALA A 231 14.25 0.08 -12.83
CA ALA A 231 13.81 0.46 -11.50
C ALA A 231 12.83 -0.56 -10.91
N THR A 232 11.90 -1.08 -11.71
CA THR A 232 10.99 -2.17 -11.35
C THR A 232 11.75 -3.47 -11.19
N ALA A 233 12.77 -3.78 -12.01
CA ALA A 233 13.61 -4.96 -11.87
C ALA A 233 14.57 -4.86 -10.68
N VAL A 234 15.05 -3.67 -10.33
CA VAL A 234 15.86 -3.40 -9.13
C VAL A 234 14.98 -3.44 -7.89
N LEU A 235 13.78 -2.84 -7.91
CA LEU A 235 12.82 -2.96 -6.81
C LEU A 235 12.38 -4.40 -6.63
N TRP A 236 12.07 -5.09 -7.74
CA TRP A 236 11.81 -6.52 -7.74
C TRP A 236 13.02 -7.24 -7.16
N ALA A 237 14.25 -7.03 -7.62
CA ALA A 237 15.46 -7.64 -7.05
C ALA A 237 15.78 -7.22 -5.60
N THR A 238 15.18 -6.15 -5.07
CA THR A 238 15.24 -5.81 -3.64
C THR A 238 14.13 -6.45 -2.81
N VAL A 239 13.08 -6.97 -3.45
CA VAL A 239 11.89 -7.54 -2.81
C VAL A 239 11.80 -9.06 -3.03
N THR A 240 12.09 -9.56 -4.24
CA THR A 240 12.67 -10.90 -4.40
C THR A 240 14.06 -10.85 -3.80
N PRO A 241 14.34 -11.66 -2.76
CA PRO A 241 15.65 -11.67 -2.18
C PRO A 241 16.64 -12.02 -3.30
N PRO A 242 17.71 -11.21 -3.51
CA PRO A 242 18.93 -11.76 -4.09
C PRO A 242 19.33 -12.97 -3.24
N GLN A 243 20.39 -13.68 -3.56
CA GLN A 243 21.05 -14.51 -2.54
C GLN A 243 21.68 -13.66 -1.40
N ARG A 244 21.01 -12.58 -0.97
CA ARG A 244 21.13 -11.94 0.32
C ARG A 244 20.11 -12.64 1.23
N PRO A 245 20.50 -13.07 2.43
CA PRO A 245 19.58 -13.71 3.34
C PRO A 245 18.35 -12.81 3.48
N ALA A 246 17.17 -13.41 3.29
CA ALA A 246 15.87 -12.76 3.47
C ALA A 246 15.89 -11.87 4.73
N PRO A 247 15.03 -10.84 4.89
CA PRO A 247 14.78 -10.29 6.22
C PRO A 247 14.49 -11.48 7.14
N THR A 248 15.44 -11.81 8.04
CA THR A 248 15.68 -13.20 8.42
C THR A 248 14.66 -13.68 9.45
N LEU A 249 13.40 -13.88 9.04
CA LEU A 249 12.71 -15.05 9.56
C LEU A 249 13.55 -16.31 9.24
N GLY A 250 14.30 -16.31 8.13
CA GLY A 250 15.23 -17.36 7.69
C GLY A 250 16.21 -17.97 8.71
N ALA A 251 16.50 -17.31 9.84
CA ALA A 251 17.33 -17.86 10.91
C ALA A 251 16.55 -18.68 11.95
N LEU A 252 15.23 -18.49 12.03
CA LEU A 252 14.34 -19.37 12.79
C LEU A 252 14.11 -20.66 11.98
N PRO A 253 13.87 -21.81 12.62
CA PRO A 253 13.38 -23.00 11.92
C PRO A 253 12.13 -22.65 11.08
N GLU A 254 11.99 -23.20 9.88
CA GLU A 254 10.90 -22.87 8.94
C GLU A 254 9.50 -22.98 9.57
N ALA A 255 9.29 -24.02 10.39
CA ALA A 255 8.06 -24.20 11.16
C ALA A 255 7.77 -23.02 12.12
N LEU A 256 8.81 -22.49 12.77
CA LEU A 256 8.68 -21.36 13.69
C LEU A 256 8.49 -20.05 12.94
N GLN A 257 9.05 -19.90 11.73
CA GLN A 257 8.78 -18.75 10.86
C GLN A 257 7.31 -18.68 10.45
N GLN A 258 6.76 -19.82 10.02
CA GLN A 258 5.34 -19.95 9.69
C GLN A 258 4.48 -19.67 10.92
N GLN A 259 4.82 -20.27 12.07
CA GLN A 259 4.10 -20.05 13.33
C GLN A 259 4.11 -18.57 13.76
N VAL A 260 5.26 -17.89 13.68
CA VAL A 260 5.37 -16.44 13.98
C VAL A 260 4.48 -15.66 13.05
N SER A 261 4.58 -15.90 11.75
CA SER A 261 3.82 -15.18 10.73
C SER A 261 2.31 -15.35 10.90
N GLU A 262 1.85 -16.58 11.08
CA GLU A 262 0.43 -16.91 11.24
C GLU A 262 -0.12 -16.41 12.58
N THR A 263 0.63 -16.62 13.66
CA THR A 263 0.19 -16.23 15.01
C THR A 263 0.16 -14.72 15.15
N GLU A 264 1.21 -14.02 14.70
CA GLU A 264 1.24 -12.57 14.71
C GLU A 264 0.09 -12.00 13.89
N TYR A 265 -0.05 -12.45 12.64
CA TYR A 265 -1.12 -11.99 11.76
C TYR A 265 -2.49 -12.18 12.40
N ARG A 266 -2.77 -13.37 12.94
CA ARG A 266 -4.04 -13.68 13.62
C ARG A 266 -4.27 -12.74 14.81
N LEU A 267 -3.27 -12.55 15.68
CA LEU A 267 -3.42 -11.78 16.91
C LEU A 267 -3.53 -10.27 16.65
N VAL A 268 -2.69 -9.72 15.77
CA VAL A 268 -2.76 -8.31 15.37
C VAL A 268 -4.10 -8.02 14.70
N THR A 269 -4.52 -8.89 13.79
CA THR A 269 -5.80 -8.73 13.10
C THR A 269 -6.97 -8.85 14.07
N ARG A 270 -6.96 -9.84 14.97
CA ARG A 270 -8.00 -10.01 15.99
C ARG A 270 -8.07 -8.81 16.93
N HIS A 271 -6.92 -8.24 17.32
CA HIS A 271 -6.85 -7.00 18.08
C HIS A 271 -7.55 -5.85 17.34
N HIS A 272 -7.23 -5.62 16.06
CA HIS A 272 -7.87 -4.57 15.27
C HIS A 272 -9.39 -4.78 15.16
N LEU A 273 -9.84 -6.01 14.92
CA LEU A 273 -11.28 -6.32 14.85
C LEU A 273 -12.00 -6.04 16.18
N VAL A 274 -11.39 -6.36 17.32
CA VAL A 274 -11.96 -6.05 18.63
C VAL A 274 -12.06 -4.54 18.83
N VAL A 275 -11.00 -3.79 18.53
CA VAL A 275 -10.98 -2.33 18.66
C VAL A 275 -12.02 -1.67 17.75
N ASP A 276 -12.14 -2.13 16.50
CA ASP A 276 -13.12 -1.60 15.54
C ASP A 276 -14.56 -1.95 15.94
N ALA A 277 -14.80 -3.17 16.44
CA ALA A 277 -16.11 -3.59 16.93
C ALA A 277 -16.54 -2.80 18.19
N LEU A 278 -15.60 -2.51 19.10
CA LEU A 278 -15.84 -1.64 20.26
C LEU A 278 -16.18 -0.21 19.81
N ARG A 279 -15.43 0.36 18.87
CA ARG A 279 -15.66 1.72 18.34
C ARG A 279 -16.98 1.87 17.60
N SER A 280 -17.39 0.83 16.88
CA SER A 280 -18.65 0.81 16.12
C SER A 280 -19.86 0.41 16.95
N GLY A 281 -19.68 0.08 18.24
CA GLY A 281 -20.75 -0.40 19.12
C GLY A 281 -21.27 -1.79 18.78
N GLN A 282 -20.56 -2.55 17.92
CA GLN A 282 -20.87 -3.93 17.58
C GLN A 282 -20.42 -4.92 18.66
N MET A 283 -19.57 -4.48 19.60
CA MET A 283 -19.07 -5.27 20.71
C MET A 283 -19.11 -4.42 21.99
N THR A 284 -19.54 -5.02 23.10
CA THR A 284 -19.51 -4.38 24.42
C THR A 284 -18.09 -4.35 24.99
N THR A 285 -17.81 -3.40 25.88
CA THR A 285 -16.51 -3.32 26.58
C THR A 285 -16.15 -4.65 27.26
N GLN A 286 -17.12 -5.31 27.90
CA GLN A 286 -16.91 -6.57 28.60
C GLN A 286 -16.55 -7.72 27.64
N GLU A 287 -17.18 -7.78 26.47
CA GLU A 287 -16.82 -8.74 25.44
C GLU A 287 -15.42 -8.48 24.88
N GLY A 288 -15.06 -7.22 24.65
CA GLY A 288 -13.73 -6.83 24.19
C GLY A 288 -12.64 -7.21 25.20
N LEU A 289 -12.87 -6.91 26.48
CA LEU A 289 -11.99 -7.31 27.59
C LEU A 289 -11.79 -8.83 27.61
N ARG A 290 -12.89 -9.60 27.53
CA ARG A 290 -12.82 -11.06 27.51
C ARG A 290 -11.96 -11.58 26.34
N VAL A 291 -12.07 -11.01 25.15
CA VAL A 291 -11.23 -11.41 24.01
C VAL A 291 -9.76 -11.06 24.25
N ILE A 292 -9.48 -9.90 24.84
CA ILE A 292 -8.11 -9.51 25.20
C ILE A 292 -7.49 -10.52 26.18
N GLU A 293 -8.21 -10.88 27.23
CA GLU A 293 -7.73 -11.78 28.28
C GLU A 293 -7.61 -13.24 27.84
N THR A 294 -8.59 -13.73 27.08
CA THR A 294 -8.71 -15.17 26.79
C THR A 294 -8.09 -15.58 25.47
N GLU A 295 -7.96 -14.66 24.51
CA GLU A 295 -7.42 -14.96 23.18
C GLU A 295 -6.10 -14.23 22.93
N LEU A 296 -6.10 -12.89 23.06
CA LEU A 296 -4.98 -12.07 22.58
C LEU A 296 -3.75 -12.20 23.48
N MET A 297 -3.89 -11.92 24.78
CA MET A 297 -2.77 -12.00 25.73
C MET A 297 -2.15 -13.40 25.80
N PRO A 298 -2.94 -14.50 25.92
CA PRO A 298 -2.39 -15.84 25.91
C PRO A 298 -1.70 -16.19 24.60
N GLY A 299 -2.25 -15.74 23.46
CA GLY A 299 -1.63 -15.96 22.16
C GLY A 299 -0.26 -15.32 22.04
N TRP A 300 -0.10 -14.08 22.51
CA TRP A 300 1.20 -13.41 22.52
C TRP A 300 2.18 -14.04 23.52
N ALA A 301 1.68 -14.50 24.67
CA ALA A 301 2.50 -15.26 25.64
C ALA A 301 3.02 -16.57 25.02
N ALA A 302 2.14 -17.36 24.42
CA ALA A 302 2.52 -18.62 23.78
C ALA A 302 3.52 -18.42 22.63
N LEU A 303 3.38 -17.33 21.85
CA LEU A 303 4.35 -16.98 20.82
C LEU A 303 5.71 -16.62 21.43
N ALA A 304 5.74 -15.84 22.51
CA ALA A 304 6.98 -15.51 23.21
C ALA A 304 7.66 -16.76 23.76
N ASP A 305 6.89 -17.68 24.37
CA ASP A 305 7.41 -18.94 24.92
C ASP A 305 7.99 -19.84 23.82
N ALA A 306 7.32 -19.95 22.68
CA ALA A 306 7.81 -20.70 21.53
C ALA A 306 9.12 -20.13 20.96
N LEU A 307 9.27 -18.80 20.99
CA LEU A 307 10.49 -18.11 20.56
C LEU A 307 11.62 -18.23 21.57
N ASP A 308 11.34 -18.21 22.87
CA ASP A 308 12.36 -18.46 23.90
C ASP A 308 12.86 -19.91 23.87
N ALA A 309 12.00 -20.87 23.48
CA ALA A 309 12.35 -22.26 23.30
C ALA A 309 13.09 -22.56 21.97
N ALA A 310 13.29 -21.55 21.12
CA ALA A 310 13.98 -21.71 19.85
C ALA A 310 15.45 -22.11 20.06
N PRO A 311 16.05 -22.89 19.13
CA PRO A 311 17.45 -23.28 19.23
C PRO A 311 18.36 -22.04 19.23
N ALA A 312 19.52 -22.12 19.89
CA ALA A 312 20.48 -21.01 19.98
C ALA A 312 20.97 -20.49 18.61
N SER A 313 20.88 -21.32 17.56
CA SER A 313 21.15 -20.91 16.17
C SER A 313 20.15 -19.89 15.63
N ALA A 314 18.95 -19.80 16.21
CA ALA A 314 17.94 -18.82 15.87
C ALA A 314 18.19 -17.49 16.60
N TRP A 315 19.27 -16.82 16.24
CA TRP A 315 19.75 -15.60 16.89
C TRP A 315 18.73 -14.43 16.95
N GLN A 316 17.70 -14.44 16.09
CA GLN A 316 16.60 -13.46 16.11
C GLN A 316 15.46 -13.81 17.06
N ALA A 317 15.35 -15.05 17.52
CA ALA A 317 14.28 -15.49 18.41
C ALA A 317 14.13 -14.59 19.66
N PRO A 318 15.23 -14.17 20.33
CA PRO A 318 15.12 -13.26 21.48
C PRO A 318 14.52 -11.89 21.15
N VAL A 319 14.71 -11.39 19.92
CA VAL A 319 14.15 -10.10 19.47
C VAL A 319 12.66 -10.25 19.22
N PHE A 320 12.24 -11.30 18.50
CA PHE A 320 10.83 -11.59 18.28
C PHE A 320 10.10 -11.93 19.59
N ALA A 321 10.75 -12.61 20.53
CA ALA A 321 10.17 -12.91 21.85
C ALA A 321 9.94 -11.64 22.66
N ARG A 322 10.89 -10.67 22.59
CA ARG A 322 10.72 -9.34 23.19
C ARG A 322 9.57 -8.58 22.54
N TYR A 323 9.46 -8.61 21.22
CA TYR A 323 8.32 -8.05 20.49
C TYR A 323 6.98 -8.62 20.96
N ALA A 324 6.87 -9.95 21.02
CA ALA A 324 5.66 -10.61 21.49
C ALA A 324 5.31 -10.24 22.94
N ARG A 325 6.31 -10.16 23.83
CA ARG A 325 6.13 -9.67 25.21
C ARG A 325 5.64 -8.22 25.26
N THR A 326 6.25 -7.32 24.50
CA THR A 326 5.85 -5.91 24.46
C THR A 326 4.41 -5.75 23.92
N ARG A 327 4.00 -6.53 22.93
CA ARG A 327 2.59 -6.57 22.47
C ARG A 327 1.62 -7.03 23.57
N ARG A 328 2.00 -8.06 24.34
CA ARG A 328 1.22 -8.53 25.48
C ARG A 328 1.12 -7.49 26.59
N GLU A 329 2.22 -6.81 26.91
CA GLU A 329 2.25 -5.75 27.91
C GLU A 329 1.39 -4.55 27.48
N ALA A 330 1.39 -4.21 26.19
CA ALA A 330 0.51 -3.18 25.64
C ALA A 330 -0.96 -3.54 25.83
N LEU A 331 -1.34 -4.80 25.56
CA LEU A 331 -2.69 -5.31 25.80
C LEU A 331 -3.08 -5.29 27.28
N GLN A 332 -2.15 -5.62 28.17
CA GLN A 332 -2.39 -5.57 29.61
C GLN A 332 -2.61 -4.13 30.08
N ALA A 333 -1.82 -3.17 29.57
CA ALA A 333 -2.05 -1.75 29.84
C ALA A 333 -3.40 -1.27 29.28
N LEU A 334 -3.78 -1.70 28.06
CA LEU A 334 -5.08 -1.38 27.48
C LEU A 334 -6.22 -1.89 28.37
N LEU A 335 -6.11 -3.13 28.85
CA LEU A 335 -7.08 -3.74 29.76
C LEU A 335 -7.22 -2.94 31.05
N MET A 336 -6.10 -2.62 31.71
CA MET A 336 -6.11 -1.79 32.92
C MET A 336 -6.75 -0.42 32.67
N GLY A 337 -6.50 0.19 31.51
CA GLY A 337 -7.12 1.47 31.13
C GLY A 337 -8.62 1.36 30.92
N MET A 338 -9.09 0.27 30.33
CA MET A 338 -10.51 0.00 30.11
C MET A 338 -11.26 -0.32 31.42
N GLU A 339 -10.62 -1.01 32.35
CA GLU A 339 -11.22 -1.36 33.65
C GLU A 339 -11.23 -0.18 34.63
N THR A 340 -10.13 0.56 34.71
CA THR A 340 -9.95 1.64 35.70
C THR A 340 -10.43 3.01 35.21
N GLY A 341 -10.51 3.20 33.89
CA GLY A 341 -10.75 4.50 33.28
C GLY A 341 -9.60 5.50 33.40
N ASP A 342 -8.43 5.09 33.92
CA ASP A 342 -7.26 5.96 34.04
C ASP A 342 -6.56 6.12 32.68
N PRO A 343 -6.51 7.34 32.11
CA PRO A 343 -5.94 7.58 30.78
C PRO A 343 -4.44 7.25 30.69
N ARG A 344 -3.70 7.23 31.81
CA ARG A 344 -2.26 6.91 31.82
C ARG A 344 -1.98 5.49 31.32
N TRP A 345 -2.92 4.57 31.55
CA TRP A 345 -2.81 3.20 31.04
C TRP A 345 -3.00 3.13 29.53
N LEU A 346 -3.90 3.95 28.97
CA LEU A 346 -4.07 4.07 27.52
C LEU A 346 -2.82 4.67 26.86
N ASP A 347 -2.23 5.69 27.48
CA ASP A 347 -0.97 6.30 27.02
C ASP A 347 0.17 5.27 27.04
N LEU A 348 0.29 4.51 28.13
CA LEU A 348 1.27 3.43 28.23
C LEU A 348 1.06 2.35 27.17
N SER A 349 -0.19 1.91 26.96
CA SER A 349 -0.54 0.97 25.89
C SER A 349 -0.07 1.48 24.53
N ASN A 350 -0.38 2.72 24.18
CA ASN A 350 0.02 3.32 22.90
C ASN A 350 1.55 3.42 22.75
N ALA A 351 2.26 3.77 23.82
CA ALA A 351 3.72 3.81 23.84
C ALA A 351 4.32 2.41 23.61
N LEU A 352 3.79 1.38 24.27
CA LEU A 352 4.24 0.00 24.11
C LEU A 352 3.93 -0.56 22.72
N GLN A 353 2.76 -0.25 22.13
CA GLN A 353 2.46 -0.61 20.74
C GLN A 353 3.49 -0.02 19.77
N THR A 354 3.84 1.26 19.95
CA THR A 354 4.84 1.95 19.13
C THR A 354 6.23 1.35 19.33
N ALA A 355 6.59 0.99 20.56
CA ALA A 355 7.84 0.30 20.86
C ALA A 355 7.90 -1.08 20.18
N ALA A 356 6.80 -1.85 20.22
CA ALA A 356 6.71 -3.13 19.55
C ALA A 356 6.88 -3.00 18.01
N ASP A 357 6.19 -2.03 17.39
CA ASP A 357 6.35 -1.73 15.96
C ASP A 357 7.80 -1.37 15.59
N THR A 358 8.48 -0.65 16.47
CA THR A 358 9.90 -0.30 16.30
C THR A 358 10.80 -1.54 16.40
N GLN A 359 10.57 -2.40 17.41
CA GLN A 359 11.34 -3.62 17.62
C GLN A 359 11.24 -4.57 16.42
N ILE A 360 10.03 -4.81 15.89
CA ILE A 360 9.86 -5.70 14.73
C ILE A 360 10.46 -5.10 13.46
N SER A 361 10.30 -3.78 13.24
CA SER A 361 10.92 -3.10 12.10
C SER A 361 12.46 -3.19 12.15
N GLN A 362 13.05 -3.06 13.33
CA GLN A 362 14.50 -3.26 13.52
C GLN A 362 14.88 -4.73 13.30
N ALA A 363 14.14 -5.68 13.88
CA ALA A 363 14.40 -7.11 13.74
C ALA A 363 14.46 -7.57 12.28
N LEU A 364 13.57 -7.03 11.44
CA LEU A 364 13.48 -7.32 10.01
C LEU A 364 14.61 -6.67 9.18
N ARG A 365 15.33 -5.69 9.75
CA ARG A 365 16.41 -4.94 9.06
C ARG A 365 17.82 -5.38 9.46
N VAL A 366 17.98 -6.18 10.53
CA VAL A 366 19.30 -6.57 11.07
C VAL A 366 19.90 -7.72 10.23
N ALA A 367 21.16 -7.56 9.83
CA ALA A 367 21.93 -8.60 9.13
C ALA A 367 22.41 -9.69 10.10
N PRO A 368 22.61 -10.94 9.64
CA PRO A 368 23.14 -12.01 10.49
C PRO A 368 24.51 -11.62 11.06
N PRO A 369 24.82 -12.02 12.31
CA PRO A 369 26.15 -11.83 12.87
C PRO A 369 27.19 -12.54 11.99
N THR A 370 28.31 -11.88 11.71
CA THR A 370 29.46 -12.51 11.06
C THR A 370 30.03 -13.54 12.02
N HIS A 371 30.09 -14.81 11.61
CA HIS A 371 30.84 -15.83 12.33
C HIS A 371 32.32 -15.47 12.23
N ASP A 372 32.88 -14.93 13.31
CA ASP A 372 34.33 -14.91 13.56
C ASP A 372 34.77 -16.24 14.19
#